data_AF-A0A7C3VMS5-F1
#
_entry.id   AF-A0A7C3VMS5-F1
#
_cell.length_a   1.000
_cell.length_b   1.000
_cell.length_c   1.000
_cell.angle_alpha   90.00
_cell.angle_beta   90.00
_cell.angle_gamma   90.00
#
_symmetry.space_group_name_H-M   'P 1'
#
loop_
_entity.id
_entity.type
_entity.pdbx_description
1 polymer ?
#
loop_
_entity_poly.entity_id
_entity_poly.type
_entity_poly.pdbx_seq_one_letter_code
_entity_poly.pdbx_strand_id
1 'polypeptide(L)'
;MNQNHRAKFIIKSWLIRLSMTGGFTIFTIIALWSLAATVISLAIPALILTGVFFPIKIHQWHHRIKIIVIILVSSLILWYPILSEIMLRQQHLAAKLQASGPRALNFPNKVAIYGGNIVMAAGGYLLGMPEVAKETLLLGFPGEKVRRFDSDFAMQSPRVRTALEPFIHSLAHYPPETQVVEMPATVIDWSYGEYLGDDRRVALALNAFTITATAYREPQRWRIECRGTVAIKYDPNQQPTHLLNLLGLEIVIDQSLYWGLQEAGWLHPYTAAWYWTIYH
;
A
#
# COMPACT_ATOMS: atom_id res chain seq x y z
N MET A 1 -1.53 42.83 -20.45
CA MET A 1 -0.82 41.60 -20.00
C MET A 1 0.60 41.64 -20.56
N ASN A 2 1.62 41.75 -19.70
CA ASN A 2 3.00 42.09 -20.06
C ASN A 2 3.68 40.96 -20.88
N GLN A 3 4.31 41.29 -22.02
CA GLN A 3 4.97 40.32 -22.92
C GLN A 3 6.01 39.45 -22.18
N ASN A 4 6.67 40.00 -21.17
CA ASN A 4 7.63 39.28 -20.32
C ASN A 4 7.00 38.16 -19.49
N HIS A 5 5.72 38.26 -19.14
CA HIS A 5 5.03 37.18 -18.41
C HIS A 5 4.65 36.00 -19.32
N ARG A 6 4.30 36.26 -20.58
CA ARG A 6 4.02 35.20 -21.56
C ARG A 6 5.28 34.41 -21.93
N ALA A 7 6.40 35.09 -22.14
CA ALA A 7 7.68 34.44 -22.44
C ALA A 7 8.16 33.52 -21.30
N LYS A 8 8.09 33.99 -20.04
CA LYS A 8 8.43 33.17 -18.86
C LYS A 8 7.52 31.94 -18.69
N PHE A 9 6.22 32.08 -18.99
CA PHE A 9 5.28 30.96 -18.93
C PHE A 9 5.57 29.89 -20.00
N ILE A 10 5.86 30.31 -21.22
CA ILE A 10 6.17 29.40 -22.34
C ILE A 10 7.45 28.62 -22.04
N ILE A 11 8.54 29.30 -21.64
CA ILE A 11 9.81 28.67 -21.30
C ILE A 11 9.65 27.66 -20.15
N LYS A 12 8.88 28.03 -19.11
CA LYS A 12 8.59 27.12 -17.98
C LYS A 12 7.81 25.88 -18.44
N SER A 13 6.83 26.03 -19.34
CA SER A 13 6.09 24.88 -19.88
C SER A 13 6.95 23.97 -20.75
N TRP A 14 7.88 24.53 -21.52
CA TRP A 14 8.81 23.77 -22.37
C TRP A 14 9.82 22.99 -21.54
N LEU A 15 10.39 23.60 -20.49
CA LEU A 15 11.28 22.92 -19.55
C LEU A 15 10.56 21.78 -18.81
N ILE A 16 9.31 21.97 -18.41
CA ILE A 16 8.50 20.91 -17.80
C ILE A 16 8.28 19.77 -18.79
N ARG A 17 7.86 20.06 -20.03
CA ARG A 17 7.68 19.03 -21.06
C ARG A 17 8.97 18.27 -21.39
N LEU A 18 10.10 18.97 -21.50
CA LEU A 18 11.41 18.37 -21.79
C LEU A 18 11.89 17.46 -20.64
N SER A 19 11.67 17.89 -19.39
CA SER A 19 11.97 17.10 -18.19
C SER A 19 11.06 15.89 -18.03
N MET A 20 9.78 16.00 -18.42
CA MET A 20 8.84 14.88 -18.44
C MET A 20 9.20 13.87 -19.51
N THR A 21 9.58 14.29 -20.72
CA THR A 21 10.02 13.36 -21.77
C THR A 21 11.34 12.66 -21.44
N GLY A 22 12.31 13.38 -20.84
CA GLY A 22 13.59 12.79 -20.43
C GLY A 22 13.47 11.86 -19.21
N GLY A 23 12.64 12.24 -18.23
CA GLY A 23 12.32 11.39 -17.08
C GLY A 23 11.53 10.15 -17.51
N PHE A 24 10.58 10.31 -18.43
CA PHE A 24 9.83 9.21 -19.01
C PHE A 24 10.75 8.25 -19.76
N THR A 25 11.66 8.71 -20.63
CA THR A 25 12.57 7.81 -21.35
C THR A 25 13.51 7.05 -20.41
N ILE A 26 14.11 7.69 -19.41
CA ILE A 26 14.97 7.01 -18.44
C ILE A 26 14.17 5.99 -17.61
N PHE A 27 12.97 6.35 -17.14
CA PHE A 27 12.09 5.43 -16.43
C PHE A 27 11.65 4.27 -17.32
N THR A 28 11.35 4.52 -18.60
CA THR A 28 10.99 3.48 -19.56
C THR A 28 12.17 2.56 -19.82
N ILE A 29 13.40 3.09 -19.90
CA ILE A 29 14.61 2.28 -20.08
C ILE A 29 14.88 1.41 -18.85
N ILE A 30 14.78 1.97 -17.64
CA ILE A 30 14.96 1.20 -16.39
C ILE A 30 13.84 0.15 -16.26
N ALA A 31 12.59 0.52 -16.53
CA ALA A 31 11.46 -0.40 -16.50
C ALA A 31 11.60 -1.50 -17.56
N LEU A 32 12.02 -1.19 -18.79
CA LEU A 32 12.30 -2.17 -19.83
C LEU A 32 13.51 -3.04 -19.49
N TRP A 33 14.53 -2.49 -18.83
CA TRP A 33 15.70 -3.25 -18.39
C TRP A 33 15.37 -4.19 -17.24
N SER A 34 14.63 -3.72 -16.25
CA SER A 34 14.09 -4.55 -15.17
C SER A 34 13.10 -5.58 -15.71
N LEU A 35 12.21 -5.21 -16.63
CA LEU A 35 11.29 -6.13 -17.28
C LEU A 35 12.07 -7.17 -18.11
N ALA A 36 13.09 -6.77 -18.86
CA ALA A 36 13.94 -7.70 -19.62
C ALA A 36 14.72 -8.63 -18.68
N ALA A 37 15.31 -8.11 -17.61
CA ALA A 37 15.98 -8.91 -16.59
C ALA A 37 15.00 -9.87 -15.90
N THR A 38 13.79 -9.41 -15.57
CA THR A 38 12.71 -10.21 -14.99
C THR A 38 12.23 -11.27 -15.99
N VAL A 39 11.96 -10.91 -17.24
CA VAL A 39 11.59 -11.83 -18.32
C VAL A 39 12.69 -12.84 -18.56
N ILE A 40 13.97 -12.47 -18.57
CA ILE A 40 15.07 -13.44 -18.70
C ILE A 40 15.11 -14.36 -17.46
N SER A 41 14.99 -13.78 -16.26
CA SER A 41 15.00 -14.51 -15.00
C SER A 41 13.77 -15.41 -14.79
N LEU A 42 12.66 -15.15 -15.49
CA LEU A 42 11.41 -15.93 -15.45
C LEU A 42 11.25 -16.86 -16.66
N ALA A 43 11.73 -16.45 -17.83
CA ALA A 43 11.71 -17.24 -19.07
C ALA A 43 12.67 -18.43 -18.97
N ILE A 44 13.81 -18.29 -18.28
CA ILE A 44 14.70 -19.41 -18.00
C ILE A 44 14.00 -20.47 -17.13
N PRO A 45 13.39 -20.14 -15.96
CA PRO A 45 12.56 -21.09 -15.21
C PRO A 45 11.34 -21.57 -15.99
N ALA A 46 10.67 -20.73 -16.79
CA ALA A 46 9.48 -21.12 -17.55
C ALA A 46 9.80 -22.10 -18.68
N LEU A 47 10.89 -21.89 -19.43
CA LEU A 47 11.41 -22.83 -20.43
C LEU A 47 11.81 -24.16 -19.78
N ILE A 48 12.41 -24.09 -18.60
CA ILE A 48 12.80 -25.27 -17.82
C ILE A 48 11.55 -25.98 -17.27
N LEU A 49 10.53 -25.24 -16.80
CA LEU A 49 9.25 -25.77 -16.37
C LEU A 49 8.48 -26.41 -17.53
N THR A 50 8.50 -25.83 -18.74
CA THR A 50 7.93 -26.48 -19.92
C THR A 50 8.66 -27.78 -20.29
N GLY A 51 9.96 -27.87 -20.04
CA GLY A 51 10.72 -29.13 -20.10
C GLY A 51 10.42 -30.09 -18.94
N VAL A 52 9.91 -29.60 -17.81
CA VAL A 52 9.50 -30.36 -16.60
C VAL A 52 8.09 -30.94 -16.75
N PHE A 53 7.16 -30.28 -17.45
CA PHE A 53 5.80 -30.78 -17.67
C PHE A 53 5.66 -31.78 -18.83
N PHE A 54 6.74 -32.09 -19.55
CA PHE A 54 6.78 -33.25 -20.44
C PHE A 54 6.65 -34.55 -19.62
N PRO A 55 5.85 -35.54 -20.06
CA PRO A 55 5.62 -36.77 -19.33
C PRO A 55 6.89 -37.62 -19.32
N ILE A 56 7.65 -37.61 -18.22
CA ILE A 56 8.93 -38.33 -18.11
C ILE A 56 9.03 -39.08 -16.78
N LYS A 57 9.69 -40.24 -16.83
CA LYS A 57 9.85 -41.25 -15.78
C LYS A 57 10.34 -40.65 -14.44
N ILE A 58 9.75 -41.12 -13.34
CA ILE A 58 9.98 -40.75 -11.92
C ILE A 58 11.48 -40.63 -11.51
N HIS A 59 12.38 -41.37 -12.15
CA HIS A 59 13.82 -41.33 -11.85
C HIS A 59 14.49 -39.98 -12.17
N GLN A 60 13.94 -39.17 -13.08
CA GLN A 60 14.52 -37.86 -13.46
C GLN A 60 14.01 -36.68 -12.61
N TRP A 61 13.10 -36.91 -11.67
CA TRP A 61 12.49 -35.86 -10.85
C TRP A 61 13.50 -35.12 -9.95
N HIS A 62 14.50 -35.86 -9.44
CA HIS A 62 15.56 -35.33 -8.60
C HIS A 62 16.48 -34.33 -9.34
N HIS A 63 16.73 -34.54 -10.63
CA HIS A 63 17.55 -33.61 -11.43
C HIS A 63 16.82 -32.28 -11.69
N ARG A 64 15.50 -32.35 -11.91
CA ARG A 64 14.65 -31.17 -12.13
C ARG A 64 14.54 -30.31 -10.88
N ILE A 65 14.34 -30.94 -9.72
CA ILE A 65 14.37 -30.22 -8.43
C ILE A 65 15.72 -29.54 -8.24
N LYS A 66 16.85 -30.24 -8.48
CA LYS A 66 18.19 -29.64 -8.38
C LYS A 66 18.34 -28.40 -9.28
N ILE A 67 17.88 -28.47 -10.53
CA ILE A 67 17.96 -27.34 -11.47
C ILE A 67 17.09 -26.17 -10.98
N ILE A 68 15.85 -26.42 -10.57
CA ILE A 68 14.94 -25.38 -10.05
C ILE A 68 15.55 -24.71 -8.81
N VAL A 69 16.09 -25.50 -7.88
CA VAL A 69 16.77 -24.99 -6.69
C VAL A 69 18.00 -24.16 -7.07
N ILE A 70 18.83 -24.62 -8.00
CA ILE A 70 20.00 -23.87 -8.50
C ILE A 70 19.56 -22.52 -9.09
N ILE A 71 18.49 -22.48 -9.88
CA ILE A 71 17.98 -21.24 -10.47
C ILE A 71 17.46 -20.29 -9.40
N LEU A 72 16.66 -20.79 -8.45
CA LEU A 72 16.15 -19.99 -7.35
C LEU A 72 17.29 -19.40 -6.51
N VAL A 73 18.28 -20.23 -6.16
CA VAL A 73 19.46 -19.80 -5.39
C VAL A 73 20.32 -18.82 -6.20
N SER A 74 20.59 -19.10 -7.47
CA SER A 74 21.38 -18.20 -8.33
C SER A 74 20.69 -16.87 -8.54
N SER A 75 19.36 -16.89 -8.75
CA SER A 75 18.54 -15.68 -8.80
C SER A 75 18.69 -14.91 -7.49
N LEU A 76 18.47 -15.54 -6.35
CA LEU A 76 18.58 -14.89 -5.04
C LEU A 76 19.97 -14.26 -4.81
N ILE A 77 21.05 -14.94 -5.18
CA ILE A 77 22.43 -14.43 -5.08
C ILE A 77 22.64 -13.22 -6.00
N LEU A 78 22.13 -13.26 -7.23
CA LEU A 78 22.25 -12.14 -8.18
C LEU A 78 21.41 -10.92 -7.77
N TRP A 79 20.27 -11.15 -7.13
CA TRP A 79 19.39 -10.09 -6.63
C TRP A 79 19.91 -9.43 -5.34
N TYR A 80 20.68 -10.16 -4.53
CA TYR A 80 21.22 -9.67 -3.25
C TYR A 80 21.94 -8.30 -3.33
N PRO A 81 22.96 -8.08 -4.20
CA PRO A 81 23.66 -6.79 -4.25
C PRO A 81 22.74 -5.64 -4.70
N ILE A 82 21.78 -5.93 -5.59
CA ILE A 82 20.80 -4.93 -6.04
C ILE A 82 19.90 -4.52 -4.88
N LEU A 83 19.39 -5.49 -4.11
CA LEU A 83 18.55 -5.23 -2.95
C LEU A 83 19.31 -4.46 -1.87
N SER A 84 20.56 -4.86 -1.60
CA SER A 84 21.44 -4.17 -0.63
C SER A 84 21.65 -2.69 -1.00
N GLU A 85 21.96 -2.40 -2.26
CA GLU A 85 22.14 -1.03 -2.74
C GLU A 85 20.85 -0.21 -2.63
N ILE A 86 19.69 -0.81 -2.95
CA ILE A 86 18.39 -0.14 -2.79
C ILE A 86 18.14 0.20 -1.31
N MET A 87 18.42 -0.72 -0.39
CA MET A 87 18.24 -0.49 1.05
C MET A 87 19.16 0.62 1.57
N LEU A 88 20.45 0.58 1.22
CA LEU A 88 21.42 1.62 1.59
C LEU A 88 21.01 2.99 1.05
N ARG A 89 20.53 3.03 -0.21
CA ARG A 89 20.04 4.27 -0.82
C ARG A 89 18.79 4.79 -0.12
N GLN A 90 17.86 3.92 0.28
CA GLN A 90 16.67 4.33 1.04
C GLN A 90 17.06 4.93 2.39
N GLN A 91 17.96 4.28 3.14
CA GLN A 91 18.47 4.79 4.42
C GLN A 91 19.15 6.15 4.25
N HIS A 92 20.00 6.30 3.22
CA HIS A 92 20.66 7.57 2.93
C HIS A 92 19.65 8.69 2.61
N LEU A 93 18.60 8.38 1.83
CA LEU A 93 17.55 9.34 1.50
C LEU A 93 16.69 9.72 2.70
N ALA A 94 16.39 8.76 3.59
CA ALA A 94 15.64 9.01 4.81
C ALA A 94 16.43 9.93 5.75
N ALA A 95 17.71 9.63 5.98
CA ALA A 95 18.61 10.48 6.77
C ALA A 95 18.71 11.89 6.18
N LYS A 96 18.79 12.01 4.85
CA LYS A 96 18.81 13.31 4.16
C LYS A 96 17.50 14.09 4.34
N LEU A 97 16.36 13.41 4.29
CA LEU A 97 15.04 14.02 4.54
C LEU A 97 14.90 14.51 5.97
N GLN A 98 15.35 13.73 6.95
CA GLN A 98 15.35 14.14 8.35
C GLN A 98 16.25 15.37 8.58
N ALA A 99 17.43 15.39 7.96
CA ALA A 99 18.39 16.48 8.15
C ALA A 99 18.03 17.78 7.40
N SER A 100 17.41 17.68 6.21
CA SER A 100 17.26 18.82 5.29
C SER A 100 15.81 19.06 4.81
N GLY A 101 14.86 18.23 5.26
CA GLY A 101 13.45 18.32 4.93
C GLY A 101 13.09 17.87 3.51
N PRO A 102 11.79 17.90 3.15
CA PRO A 102 11.26 17.42 1.87
C PRO A 102 11.86 18.05 0.61
N ARG A 103 12.34 19.30 0.73
CA ARG A 103 12.95 20.05 -0.38
C ARG A 103 14.32 19.48 -0.78
N ALA A 104 14.93 18.63 0.05
CA ALA A 104 16.21 17.99 -0.23
C ALA A 104 16.14 16.90 -1.31
N LEU A 105 14.93 16.42 -1.63
CA LEU A 105 14.72 15.43 -2.69
C LEU A 105 14.79 16.10 -4.07
N ASN A 106 15.78 15.68 -4.86
CA ASN A 106 15.82 16.00 -6.28
C ASN A 106 14.80 15.15 -7.05
N PHE A 107 14.54 15.52 -8.30
CA PHE A 107 13.54 14.84 -9.14
C PHE A 107 13.79 13.32 -9.30
N PRO A 108 15.01 12.84 -9.59
CA PRO A 108 15.27 11.39 -9.67
C PRO A 108 14.94 10.62 -8.38
N ASN A 109 15.25 11.20 -7.22
CA ASN A 109 14.93 10.56 -5.94
C ASN A 109 13.42 10.54 -5.71
N LYS A 110 12.70 11.59 -6.13
CA LYS A 110 11.22 11.59 -6.04
C LYS A 110 10.61 10.48 -6.89
N VAL A 111 11.08 10.32 -8.13
CA VAL A 111 10.63 9.25 -9.03
C VAL A 111 10.93 7.86 -8.44
N ALA A 112 12.10 7.67 -7.85
CA ALA A 112 12.47 6.40 -7.23
C ALA A 112 11.57 6.04 -6.04
N ILE A 113 11.31 6.99 -5.13
CA ILE A 113 10.41 6.78 -3.98
C ILE A 113 8.97 6.56 -4.45
N TYR A 114 8.51 7.29 -5.47
CA TYR A 114 7.17 7.12 -6.04
C TYR A 114 7.01 5.74 -6.70
N GLY A 115 8.04 5.25 -7.38
CA GLY A 115 8.10 3.87 -7.88
C GLY A 115 8.02 2.85 -6.74
N GLY A 116 8.69 3.12 -5.62
CA GLY A 116 8.56 2.33 -4.38
C GLY A 116 7.11 2.22 -3.91
N ASN A 117 6.34 3.31 -3.94
CA ASN A 117 4.91 3.31 -3.58
C ASN A 117 4.08 2.36 -4.47
N ILE A 118 4.36 2.33 -5.77
CA ILE A 118 3.70 1.41 -6.71
C ILE A 118 4.07 -0.04 -6.38
N VAL A 119 5.34 -0.31 -6.09
CA VAL A 119 5.81 -1.66 -5.71
C VAL A 119 5.16 -2.10 -4.41
N MET A 120 5.05 -1.22 -3.40
CA MET A 120 4.34 -1.52 -2.15
C MET A 120 2.87 -1.86 -2.40
N ALA A 121 2.18 -1.09 -3.23
CA ALA A 121 0.80 -1.38 -3.60
C ALA A 121 0.66 -2.76 -4.28
N ALA A 122 1.53 -3.06 -5.26
CA ALA A 122 1.55 -4.35 -5.92
C ALA A 122 1.84 -5.50 -4.94
N GLY A 123 2.81 -5.31 -4.03
CA GLY A 123 3.14 -6.26 -2.98
C GLY A 123 1.97 -6.55 -2.05
N GLY A 124 1.27 -5.51 -1.58
CA GLY A 124 0.06 -5.66 -0.77
C GLY A 124 -1.01 -6.50 -1.48
N TYR A 125 -1.24 -6.25 -2.77
CA TYR A 125 -2.22 -6.99 -3.55
C TYR A 125 -1.84 -8.48 -3.70
N LEU A 126 -0.58 -8.76 -4.04
CA LEU A 126 -0.06 -10.13 -4.19
C LEU A 126 -0.06 -10.92 -2.88
N LEU A 127 0.06 -10.24 -1.74
CA LEU A 127 -0.01 -10.84 -0.41
C LEU A 127 -1.45 -11.00 0.11
N GLY A 128 -2.47 -10.73 -0.72
CA GLY A 128 -3.87 -10.88 -0.33
C GLY A 128 -4.42 -9.75 0.53
N MET A 129 -3.81 -8.56 0.45
CA MET A 129 -4.22 -7.35 1.17
C MET A 129 -4.65 -6.25 0.17
N PRO A 130 -5.76 -6.46 -0.56
CA PRO A 130 -6.18 -5.55 -1.62
C PRO A 130 -6.59 -4.16 -1.10
N GLU A 131 -7.05 -4.04 0.15
CA GLU A 131 -7.42 -2.75 0.76
C GLU A 131 -6.17 -1.88 0.94
N VAL A 132 -5.13 -2.42 1.57
CA VAL A 132 -3.83 -1.75 1.76
C VAL A 132 -3.24 -1.35 0.39
N ALA A 133 -3.30 -2.27 -0.58
CA ALA A 133 -2.82 -2.02 -1.93
C ALA A 133 -3.54 -0.86 -2.60
N LYS A 134 -4.87 -0.86 -2.52
CA LYS A 134 -5.72 0.20 -3.06
C LYS A 134 -5.42 1.52 -2.39
N GLU A 135 -5.29 1.54 -1.06
CA GLU A 135 -5.01 2.75 -0.30
C GLU A 135 -3.65 3.36 -0.65
N THR A 136 -2.62 2.51 -0.68
CA THR A 136 -1.26 2.88 -1.06
C THR A 136 -1.21 3.41 -2.50
N LEU A 137 -1.88 2.75 -3.44
CA LEU A 137 -1.90 3.18 -4.84
C LEU A 137 -2.61 4.53 -5.01
N LEU A 138 -3.72 4.72 -4.31
CA LEU A 138 -4.56 5.92 -4.41
C LEU A 138 -3.88 7.18 -3.88
N LEU A 139 -2.87 7.07 -3.01
CA LEU A 139 -1.98 8.17 -2.65
C LEU A 139 -1.25 8.77 -3.85
N GLY A 140 -0.97 7.98 -4.90
CA GLY A 140 -0.27 8.47 -6.09
C GLY A 140 -1.11 9.39 -6.98
N PHE A 141 -2.42 9.46 -6.74
CA PHE A 141 -3.34 10.21 -7.60
C PHE A 141 -4.04 11.31 -6.81
N PRO A 142 -4.11 12.55 -7.33
CA PRO A 142 -4.93 13.57 -6.73
C PRO A 142 -6.40 13.16 -6.79
N GLY A 143 -7.17 13.53 -5.78
CA GLY A 143 -8.58 13.16 -5.69
C GLY A 143 -9.26 13.82 -4.50
N GLU A 144 -10.44 13.32 -4.15
CA GLU A 144 -11.19 13.81 -3.01
C GLU A 144 -10.42 13.64 -1.70
N LYS A 145 -10.57 14.61 -0.80
CA LYS A 145 -9.98 14.56 0.55
C LYS A 145 -10.54 13.42 1.38
N VAL A 146 -11.78 13.01 1.12
CA VAL A 146 -12.42 11.84 1.71
C VAL A 146 -12.79 10.91 0.57
N ARG A 147 -12.29 9.68 0.58
CA ARG A 147 -12.60 8.69 -0.46
C ARG A 147 -13.50 7.62 0.11
N ARG A 148 -14.65 7.42 -0.54
CA ARG A 148 -15.62 6.41 -0.16
C ARG A 148 -15.21 5.04 -0.69
N PHE A 149 -15.33 4.03 0.17
CA PHE A 149 -15.20 2.63 -0.19
C PHE A 149 -16.36 1.83 0.41
N ASP A 150 -17.04 1.06 -0.42
CA ASP A 150 -18.10 0.17 0.03
C ASP A 150 -17.52 -1.24 0.16
N SER A 151 -17.35 -1.70 1.40
CA SER A 151 -16.84 -3.04 1.72
C SER A 151 -17.06 -3.36 3.19
N ASP A 152 -17.48 -4.58 3.46
CA ASP A 152 -17.66 -5.15 4.80
C ASP A 152 -16.39 -5.82 5.35
N PHE A 153 -15.22 -5.68 4.70
CA PHE A 153 -14.00 -6.35 5.14
C PHE A 153 -13.61 -6.03 6.59
N ALA A 154 -13.98 -4.84 7.10
CA ALA A 154 -13.78 -4.46 8.50
C ALA A 154 -14.45 -5.46 9.46
N MET A 155 -15.58 -6.05 9.08
CA MET A 155 -16.29 -7.06 9.85
C MET A 155 -15.57 -8.41 9.94
N GLN A 156 -14.46 -8.62 9.20
CA GLN A 156 -13.61 -9.80 9.36
C GLN A 156 -12.85 -9.77 10.69
N SER A 157 -12.62 -8.58 11.26
CA SER A 157 -11.96 -8.38 12.54
C SER A 157 -12.87 -8.74 13.73
N PRO A 158 -12.47 -9.67 14.62
CA PRO A 158 -13.15 -9.87 15.90
C PRO A 158 -13.26 -8.56 16.70
N ARG A 159 -12.20 -7.73 16.71
CA ARG A 159 -12.18 -6.48 17.45
C ARG A 159 -13.22 -5.47 16.97
N VAL A 160 -13.43 -5.38 15.66
CA VAL A 160 -14.50 -4.53 15.09
C VAL A 160 -15.88 -5.05 15.47
N ARG A 161 -16.10 -6.37 15.43
CA ARG A 161 -17.37 -6.98 15.84
C ARG A 161 -17.66 -6.71 17.32
N THR A 162 -16.69 -6.95 18.20
CA THR A 162 -16.81 -6.68 19.64
C THR A 162 -17.04 -5.20 19.94
N ALA A 163 -16.47 -4.28 19.15
CA ALA A 163 -16.73 -2.85 19.32
C ALA A 163 -18.18 -2.46 18.96
N LEU A 164 -18.82 -3.18 18.03
CA LEU A 164 -20.20 -2.95 17.61
C LEU A 164 -21.24 -3.67 18.48
N GLU A 165 -20.86 -4.78 19.11
CA GLU A 165 -21.75 -5.64 19.90
C GLU A 165 -22.57 -4.87 20.96
N PRO A 166 -22.00 -4.02 21.82
CA PRO A 166 -22.77 -3.28 22.83
C PRO A 166 -23.83 -2.38 22.21
N PHE A 167 -23.51 -1.73 21.08
CA PHE A 167 -24.45 -0.89 20.36
C PHE A 167 -25.59 -1.73 19.79
N ILE A 168 -25.27 -2.84 19.11
CA ILE A 168 -26.26 -3.75 18.54
C ILE A 168 -27.20 -4.29 19.63
N HIS A 169 -26.65 -4.75 20.76
CA HIS A 169 -27.46 -5.23 21.89
C HIS A 169 -28.36 -4.16 22.51
N SER A 170 -27.92 -2.89 22.51
CA SER A 170 -28.74 -1.79 23.01
C SER A 170 -30.01 -1.57 22.18
N LEU A 171 -29.99 -1.88 20.87
CA LEU A 171 -31.12 -1.67 19.95
C LEU A 171 -32.40 -2.41 20.35
N ALA A 172 -32.27 -3.55 21.05
CA ALA A 172 -33.40 -4.32 21.55
C ALA A 172 -34.20 -3.59 22.65
N HIS A 173 -33.59 -2.59 23.30
CA HIS A 173 -34.16 -1.88 24.45
C HIS A 173 -34.80 -0.54 24.07
N TYR A 174 -34.68 -0.11 22.81
CA TYR A 174 -35.29 1.13 22.35
C TYR A 174 -36.81 0.97 22.12
N PRO A 175 -37.62 1.97 22.49
CA PRO A 175 -39.06 1.94 22.26
C PRO A 175 -39.42 1.74 20.77
N PRO A 176 -40.55 1.09 20.45
CA PRO A 176 -40.98 0.82 19.06
C PRO A 176 -41.08 2.05 18.16
N GLU A 177 -41.37 3.21 18.74
CA GLU A 177 -41.44 4.50 18.05
C GLU A 177 -40.07 5.04 17.60
N THR A 178 -38.97 4.54 18.17
CA THR A 178 -37.61 4.98 17.85
C THR A 178 -37.25 4.56 16.42
N GLN A 179 -37.07 5.55 15.54
CA GLN A 179 -36.75 5.31 14.13
C GLN A 179 -35.26 5.29 13.82
N VAL A 180 -34.45 6.07 14.55
CA VAL A 180 -33.01 6.24 14.31
C VAL A 180 -32.27 6.24 15.63
N VAL A 181 -31.16 5.51 15.70
CA VAL A 181 -30.24 5.51 16.84
C VAL A 181 -28.81 5.63 16.32
N GLU A 182 -28.03 6.53 16.91
CA GLU A 182 -26.63 6.74 16.52
C GLU A 182 -25.68 6.16 17.57
N MET A 183 -24.64 5.47 17.10
CA MET A 183 -23.52 5.04 17.91
C MET A 183 -22.51 6.19 18.02
N PRO A 184 -22.02 6.52 19.23
CA PRO A 184 -20.92 7.46 19.36
C PRO A 184 -19.67 6.97 18.62
N ALA A 185 -18.83 7.91 18.24
CA ALA A 185 -17.56 7.60 17.59
C ALA A 185 -16.65 6.81 18.55
N THR A 186 -16.24 5.62 18.12
CA THR A 186 -15.33 4.75 18.88
C THR A 186 -14.03 4.62 18.12
N VAL A 187 -12.90 4.81 18.80
CA VAL A 187 -11.57 4.59 18.21
C VAL A 187 -11.16 3.14 18.42
N ILE A 188 -10.77 2.49 17.34
CA ILE A 188 -10.14 1.17 17.36
C ILE A 188 -8.68 1.38 17.01
N ASP A 189 -7.81 0.92 17.89
CA ASP A 189 -6.36 0.97 17.73
C ASP A 189 -5.79 -0.45 17.88
N TRP A 190 -4.58 -0.68 17.39
CA TRP A 190 -4.00 -2.02 17.29
C TRP A 190 -2.72 -2.11 18.11
N SER A 191 -2.58 -3.21 18.82
CA SER A 191 -1.35 -3.64 19.46
C SER A 191 -0.49 -4.44 18.48
N TYR A 192 0.82 -4.48 18.71
CA TYR A 192 1.77 -5.18 17.84
C TYR A 192 1.40 -6.66 17.57
N GLY A 193 0.82 -7.35 18.55
CA GLY A 193 0.41 -8.76 18.41
C GLY A 193 -0.76 -8.96 17.43
N GLU A 194 -1.59 -7.95 17.20
CA GLU A 194 -2.78 -8.06 16.34
C GLU A 194 -2.43 -7.92 14.86
N TYR A 195 -1.28 -7.31 14.54
CA TYR A 195 -0.68 -7.35 13.20
C TYR A 195 -0.20 -8.77 12.81
N LEU A 196 -0.18 -9.71 13.75
CA LEU A 196 0.26 -11.09 13.54
C LEU A 196 -0.89 -12.12 13.65
N GLY A 197 -2.11 -11.69 14.00
CA GLY A 197 -3.28 -12.56 14.24
C GLY A 197 -4.39 -12.41 13.18
N ASP A 198 -5.59 -12.84 13.55
CA ASP A 198 -6.79 -12.81 12.69
C ASP A 198 -7.16 -11.39 12.21
N ASP A 199 -6.70 -10.37 12.94
CA ASP A 199 -6.92 -8.96 12.63
C ASP A 199 -5.93 -8.39 11.61
N ARG A 200 -4.87 -9.11 11.23
CA ARG A 200 -3.75 -8.56 10.46
C ARG A 200 -4.19 -7.74 9.23
N ARG A 201 -5.10 -8.29 8.42
CA ARG A 201 -5.56 -7.61 7.19
C ARG A 201 -6.27 -6.30 7.50
N VAL A 202 -7.17 -6.32 8.49
CA VAL A 202 -7.96 -5.15 8.90
C VAL A 202 -7.07 -4.12 9.60
N ALA A 203 -6.17 -4.58 10.47
CA ALA A 203 -5.21 -3.75 11.19
C ALA A 203 -4.24 -3.02 10.25
N LEU A 204 -3.76 -3.69 9.19
CA LEU A 204 -2.87 -3.07 8.21
C LEU A 204 -3.57 -2.03 7.32
N ALA A 205 -4.83 -2.26 6.93
CA ALA A 205 -5.56 -1.33 6.07
C ALA A 205 -6.15 -0.16 6.87
N LEU A 206 -6.85 -0.46 7.96
CA LEU A 206 -7.53 0.58 8.73
C LEU A 206 -6.62 1.28 9.71
N ASN A 207 -5.47 0.71 10.11
CA ASN A 207 -4.61 1.26 11.18
C ASN A 207 -5.47 1.77 12.37
N ALA A 208 -4.98 2.67 13.21
CA ALA A 208 -5.87 3.33 14.16
C ALA A 208 -7.00 4.09 13.41
N PHE A 209 -8.26 3.72 13.65
CA PHE A 209 -9.40 4.27 12.93
C PHE A 209 -10.60 4.54 13.84
N THR A 210 -11.50 5.41 13.38
CA THR A 210 -12.73 5.73 14.08
C THR A 210 -13.92 5.06 13.42
N ILE A 211 -14.69 4.30 14.19
CA ILE A 211 -15.96 3.70 13.76
C ILE A 211 -17.15 4.50 14.30
N THR A 212 -18.15 4.68 13.44
CA THR A 212 -19.46 5.26 13.74
C THR A 212 -20.53 4.35 13.13
N ALA A 213 -21.73 4.35 13.70
CA ALA A 213 -22.84 3.58 13.15
C ALA A 213 -24.16 4.31 13.37
N THR A 214 -25.09 4.15 12.43
CA THR A 214 -26.46 4.67 12.54
C THR A 214 -27.43 3.53 12.24
N ALA A 215 -28.27 3.20 13.22
CA ALA A 215 -29.29 2.19 13.10
C ALA A 215 -30.62 2.83 12.70
N TYR A 216 -31.25 2.28 11.67
CA TYR A 216 -32.57 2.68 11.17
C TYR A 216 -33.55 1.54 11.43
N ARG A 217 -34.70 1.86 12.02
CA ARG A 217 -35.76 0.87 12.27
C ARG A 217 -36.40 0.45 10.95
N GLU A 218 -36.45 -0.85 10.71
CA GLU A 218 -37.29 -1.47 9.67
C GLU A 218 -38.42 -2.26 10.35
N PRO A 219 -39.50 -2.63 9.64
CA PRO A 219 -40.67 -3.27 10.24
C PRO A 219 -40.39 -4.52 11.09
N GLN A 220 -39.30 -5.25 10.82
CA GLN A 220 -38.98 -6.52 11.47
C GLN A 220 -37.55 -6.59 12.04
N ARG A 221 -36.73 -5.56 11.85
CA ARG A 221 -35.29 -5.58 12.16
C ARG A 221 -34.72 -4.17 12.19
N TRP A 222 -33.47 -4.05 12.56
CA TRP A 222 -32.67 -2.84 12.41
C TRP A 222 -31.74 -2.98 11.21
N ARG A 223 -31.66 -1.91 10.41
CA ARG A 223 -30.62 -1.73 9.40
C ARG A 223 -29.57 -0.80 9.95
N ILE A 224 -28.36 -1.31 10.15
CA ILE A 224 -27.27 -0.59 10.78
C ILE A 224 -26.26 -0.21 9.70
N GLU A 225 -26.19 1.08 9.38
CA GLU A 225 -25.17 1.64 8.50
C GLU A 225 -23.92 1.94 9.31
N CYS A 226 -22.82 1.26 9.01
CA CYS A 226 -21.54 1.47 9.68
C CYS A 226 -20.60 2.27 8.78
N ARG A 227 -19.76 3.08 9.42
CA ARG A 227 -18.70 3.85 8.77
C ARG A 227 -17.41 3.80 9.58
N GLY A 228 -16.35 3.29 8.96
CA GLY A 228 -14.98 3.36 9.47
C GLY A 228 -14.19 4.45 8.76
N THR A 229 -13.47 5.28 9.50
CA THR A 229 -12.65 6.37 8.94
C THR A 229 -11.21 6.31 9.42
N VAL A 230 -10.28 6.29 8.47
CA VAL A 230 -8.83 6.29 8.71
C VAL A 230 -8.16 7.38 7.87
N ALA A 231 -7.16 8.04 8.44
CA ALA A 231 -6.30 8.95 7.70
C ALA A 231 -5.20 8.18 6.97
N ILE A 232 -5.24 8.17 5.64
CA ILE A 232 -4.20 7.59 4.79
C ILE A 232 -3.14 8.67 4.55
N LYS A 233 -2.10 8.64 5.40
CA LYS A 233 -0.96 9.55 5.36
C LYS A 233 0.26 8.88 5.98
N TYR A 234 1.44 9.25 5.50
CA TYR A 234 2.72 8.91 6.11
C TYR A 234 3.12 9.95 7.16
N ASP A 235 3.70 9.47 8.26
CA ASP A 235 4.21 10.27 9.37
C ASP A 235 5.75 10.26 9.37
N PRO A 236 6.42 11.43 9.39
CA PRO A 236 7.89 11.48 9.40
C PRO A 236 8.52 10.95 10.69
N ASN A 237 7.76 10.85 11.79
CA ASN A 237 8.26 10.43 13.10
C ASN A 237 7.94 8.97 13.42
N GLN A 238 7.20 8.27 12.55
CA GLN A 238 6.95 6.85 12.77
C GLN A 238 8.23 6.06 12.57
N GLN A 239 8.43 5.07 13.45
CA GLN A 239 9.56 4.17 13.33
C GLN A 239 9.48 3.39 12.01
N PRO A 240 10.64 3.08 11.39
CA PRO A 240 10.66 2.28 10.18
C PRO A 240 9.96 0.93 10.40
N THR A 241 9.15 0.53 9.44
CA THR A 241 8.41 -0.74 9.52
C THR A 241 9.26 -1.87 8.94
N HIS A 242 9.64 -2.82 9.79
CA HIS A 242 10.44 -3.98 9.43
C HIS A 242 9.54 -5.06 8.83
N LEU A 243 9.66 -5.30 7.52
CA LEU A 243 8.80 -6.25 6.81
C LEU A 243 9.36 -7.67 6.81
N LEU A 244 10.65 -7.81 6.53
CA LEU A 244 11.30 -9.11 6.35
C LEU A 244 12.80 -8.98 6.57
N ASN A 245 13.41 -9.99 7.20
CA ASN A 245 14.85 -10.19 7.16
C ASN A 245 15.16 -11.38 6.25
N LEU A 246 15.89 -11.12 5.16
CA LEU A 246 16.29 -12.13 4.18
C LEU A 246 17.80 -12.14 4.05
N LEU A 247 18.46 -13.19 4.55
CA LEU A 247 19.92 -13.36 4.48
C LEU A 247 20.71 -12.16 5.05
N GLY A 248 20.22 -11.57 6.14
CA GLY A 248 20.84 -10.40 6.78
C GLY A 248 20.49 -9.07 6.10
N LEU A 249 19.72 -9.07 5.01
CA LEU A 249 19.10 -7.86 4.47
C LEU A 249 17.77 -7.62 5.14
N GLU A 250 17.69 -6.51 5.85
CA GLU A 250 16.45 -6.06 6.47
C GLU A 250 15.68 -5.18 5.48
N ILE A 251 14.52 -5.68 5.03
CA ILE A 251 13.60 -4.92 4.20
C ILE A 251 12.78 -4.04 5.14
N VAL A 252 13.10 -2.76 5.11
CA VAL A 252 12.51 -1.74 5.97
C VAL A 252 11.77 -0.72 5.11
N ILE A 253 10.53 -0.42 5.49
CA ILE A 253 9.80 0.73 4.93
C ILE A 253 9.97 1.89 5.88
N ASP A 254 10.73 2.90 5.45
CA ASP A 254 10.83 4.17 6.15
C ASP A 254 9.75 5.13 5.64
N GLN A 255 8.77 5.45 6.50
CA GLN A 255 7.67 6.33 6.15
C GLN A 255 8.10 7.78 5.88
N SER A 256 9.26 8.22 6.41
CA SER A 256 9.78 9.57 6.19
C SER A 256 10.03 9.85 4.70
N LEU A 257 10.43 8.82 3.93
CA LEU A 257 10.62 8.90 2.48
C LEU A 257 9.33 9.31 1.76
N TYR A 258 8.24 8.63 2.10
CA TYR A 258 6.94 8.85 1.47
C TYR A 258 6.27 10.12 2.00
N TRP A 259 6.45 10.45 3.28
CA TRP A 259 6.09 11.76 3.80
C TRP A 259 6.76 12.89 3.01
N GLY A 260 8.06 12.76 2.69
CA GLY A 260 8.77 13.71 1.84
C GLY A 260 8.14 13.90 0.46
N LEU A 261 7.52 12.86 -0.10
CA LEU A 261 6.72 12.98 -1.33
C LEU A 261 5.37 13.66 -1.14
N GLN A 262 4.71 13.45 0.00
CA GLN A 262 3.46 14.15 0.33
C GLN A 262 3.70 15.66 0.38
N GLU A 263 4.73 16.09 1.10
CA GLU A 263 5.11 17.50 1.22
C GLU A 263 5.58 18.09 -0.11
N ALA A 264 6.14 17.27 -0.99
CA ALA A 264 6.51 17.67 -2.35
C ALA A 264 5.32 17.73 -3.32
N GLY A 265 4.12 17.32 -2.91
CA GLY A 265 2.91 17.26 -3.74
C GLY A 265 2.88 16.11 -4.75
N TRP A 266 3.66 15.06 -4.52
CA TRP A 266 3.72 13.84 -5.36
C TRP A 266 2.82 12.71 -4.84
N LEU A 267 2.62 12.67 -3.52
CA LEU A 267 1.61 11.83 -2.90
C LEU A 267 0.52 12.72 -2.29
N HIS A 268 -0.70 12.23 -2.29
CA HIS A 268 -1.90 12.99 -1.98
C HIS A 268 -2.65 12.34 -0.82
N PRO A 269 -2.34 12.73 0.43
CA PRO A 269 -3.03 12.23 1.61
C PRO A 269 -4.53 12.43 1.53
N TYR A 270 -5.28 11.47 2.05
CA TYR A 270 -6.75 11.53 2.09
C TYR A 270 -7.27 10.71 3.28
N THR A 271 -8.55 10.87 3.59
CA THR A 271 -9.27 10.03 4.56
C THR A 271 -10.01 8.93 3.82
N ALA A 272 -9.70 7.67 4.10
CA ALA A 272 -10.51 6.56 3.63
C ALA A 272 -11.75 6.44 4.52
N ALA A 273 -12.93 6.41 3.89
CA ALA A 273 -14.20 6.20 4.57
C ALA A 273 -14.82 4.90 4.02
N TRP A 274 -14.76 3.87 4.84
CA TRP A 274 -15.27 2.54 4.56
C TRP A 274 -16.70 2.40 5.07
N TYR A 275 -17.61 1.96 4.23
CA TYR A 275 -19.03 1.82 4.55
C TYR A 275 -19.48 0.38 4.38
N TRP A 276 -20.27 -0.10 5.34
CA TRP A 276 -20.91 -1.40 5.28
C TRP A 276 -22.25 -1.37 6.02
N THR A 277 -23.05 -2.42 5.84
CA THR A 277 -24.38 -2.51 6.46
C THR A 277 -24.53 -3.85 7.16
N ILE A 278 -25.09 -3.81 8.37
CA ILE A 278 -25.44 -4.98 9.18
C ILE A 278 -26.95 -4.98 9.35
N TYR A 279 -27.56 -6.16 9.37
CA TYR A 279 -28.97 -6.33 9.73
C TYR A 279 -29.05 -7.09 11.06
N HIS A 280 -29.86 -6.58 11.99
CA HIS A 280 -30.08 -7.18 13.31
C HIS A 280 -31.57 -7.31 13.62
#